data_AF-A0A954Y343-F1
#
_entry.id   AF-A0A954Y343-F1
#
_cell.length_a   1.000
_cell.length_b   1.000
_cell.length_c   1.000
_cell.angle_alpha   90.00
_cell.angle_beta   90.00
_cell.angle_gamma   90.00
#
_symmetry.space_group_name_H-M   'P 1'
#
loop_
_entity.id
_entity.type
_entity.pdbx_description
1 polymer ?
#
loop_
_entity_poly.entity_id
_entity_poly.type
_entity_poly.pdbx_seq_one_letter_code
_entity_poly.pdbx_strand_id
1 'polypeptide(L)'
;MDGFVWVGFLAFVAMMLALDLGVFHRRDVAPTIRSAAAWSAVWIAMAAAFAGVVYWLYEQHPPRLASAYAAASGSQAALEFLTAYVLEKSLSVDNIFVIALIFSYFNIPAARQHRVLFWGILGAVALRAAMIFGGVALLERFAWLEYVFGGLLIVSAVKLAVSRDDEFDPDHNPIVRLVKRLLPVSTDGVNGEFLTRTVDGLAATPLLLALVVVETTDVVFAVDSIPAVFGVTRDPFLVFTSNIFAILGLRSLYFVLAGMLDRFRYLQASLVVILGFVGVKMLAAHVFPIPNSASLGVIGAVLAAGMLSSLYVDRRVQRDRLPPPTAESPAGSTPIAARFAKQVVIALLGGATLIVGALLIPLPGPGSLILACGLAILGVEFVWARDWLQRLRRFGRSLAGKQNEPSPPEGM
;
A
#
# COMPACT_ATOMS: atom_id res chain seq x y z
N MET A 1 3.38 12.15 -24.20
CA MET A 1 1.91 12.16 -24.32
C MET A 1 1.50 13.57 -24.64
N ASP A 2 0.60 13.75 -25.59
CA ASP A 2 0.16 15.09 -25.97
C ASP A 2 -0.48 15.78 -24.76
N GLY A 3 -0.18 17.06 -24.54
CA GLY A 3 -0.74 17.84 -23.42
C GLY A 3 -2.28 17.79 -23.36
N PHE A 4 -2.92 17.48 -24.48
CA PHE A 4 -4.36 17.22 -24.60
C PHE A 4 -4.87 16.09 -23.71
N VAL A 5 -4.11 15.00 -23.53
CA VAL A 5 -4.51 13.88 -22.67
C VAL A 5 -4.57 14.34 -21.20
N TRP A 6 -3.55 15.09 -20.78
CA TRP A 6 -3.48 15.65 -19.43
C TRP A 6 -4.60 16.65 -19.18
N VAL A 7 -4.81 17.58 -20.11
CA VAL A 7 -5.90 18.56 -20.02
C VAL A 7 -7.26 17.86 -19.99
N GLY A 8 -7.48 16.87 -20.84
CA GLY A 8 -8.71 16.08 -20.87
C GLY A 8 -8.96 15.35 -19.55
N PHE A 9 -7.93 14.72 -18.99
CA PHE A 9 -8.02 14.04 -17.71
C PHE A 9 -8.28 15.01 -16.54
N LEU A 10 -7.54 16.13 -16.46
CA LEU A 10 -7.75 17.14 -15.42
C LEU A 10 -9.14 17.79 -15.53
N ALA A 11 -9.63 18.03 -16.75
CA ALA A 11 -10.99 18.51 -16.97
C ALA A 11 -12.03 17.48 -16.50
N PHE A 12 -11.82 16.20 -16.77
CA PHE A 12 -12.64 15.11 -16.25
C PHE A 12 -12.63 15.07 -14.71
N VAL A 13 -11.47 15.18 -14.08
CA VAL A 13 -11.34 15.21 -12.61
C VAL A 13 -12.05 16.43 -12.02
N ALA A 14 -11.86 17.61 -12.60
CA ALA A 14 -12.56 18.82 -12.18
C ALA A 14 -14.08 18.68 -12.30
N MET A 15 -14.57 18.09 -13.40
CA MET A 15 -15.98 17.79 -13.60
C MET A 15 -16.52 16.78 -12.57
N MET A 16 -15.76 15.71 -12.28
CA MET A 16 -16.12 14.72 -11.27
C MET A 16 -16.19 15.34 -9.87
N LEU A 17 -15.21 16.16 -9.50
CA LEU A 17 -15.22 16.90 -8.24
C LEU A 17 -16.42 17.86 -8.18
N ALA A 18 -16.70 18.58 -9.27
CA ALA A 18 -17.86 19.47 -9.34
C ALA A 18 -19.19 18.73 -9.19
N LEU A 19 -19.34 17.54 -9.78
CA LEU A 19 -20.54 16.71 -9.64
C LEU A 19 -20.69 16.13 -8.23
N ASP A 20 -19.59 15.61 -7.66
CA ASP A 20 -19.51 15.09 -6.29
C ASP A 20 -19.90 16.14 -5.24
N LEU A 21 -19.57 17.41 -5.48
CA LEU A 21 -19.89 18.54 -4.59
C LEU A 21 -21.25 19.19 -4.88
N GLY A 22 -21.58 19.39 -6.16
CA GLY A 22 -22.70 20.21 -6.58
C GLY A 22 -24.03 19.46 -6.63
N VAL A 23 -24.01 18.17 -6.97
CA VAL A 23 -25.21 17.39 -7.28
C VAL A 23 -25.50 16.33 -6.23
N PHE A 24 -24.49 15.59 -5.77
CA PHE A 24 -24.75 14.37 -4.99
C PHE A 24 -25.05 14.58 -3.49
N HIS A 25 -24.73 15.75 -2.91
CA HIS A 25 -24.80 15.93 -1.45
C HIS A 25 -25.43 17.25 -0.98
N ARG A 26 -26.39 17.80 -1.73
CA ARG A 26 -27.18 18.98 -1.30
C ARG A 26 -28.08 18.77 -0.07
N ARG A 27 -28.17 17.55 0.48
CA ARG A 27 -29.01 17.23 1.65
C ARG A 27 -28.15 16.60 2.74
N ASP A 28 -28.19 17.18 3.94
CA ASP A 28 -27.44 16.77 5.15
C ASP A 28 -27.95 15.46 5.78
N VAL A 29 -28.18 14.42 4.97
CA VAL A 29 -28.58 13.10 5.47
C VAL A 29 -27.40 12.15 5.35
N ALA A 30 -27.00 11.54 6.47
CA ALA A 30 -25.93 10.54 6.49
C ALA A 30 -26.24 9.41 5.48
N PRO A 31 -25.34 9.11 4.53
CA PRO A 31 -25.60 8.10 3.51
C PRO A 31 -25.71 6.71 4.14
N THR A 32 -26.70 5.95 3.72
CA THR A 32 -26.85 4.54 4.13
C THR A 32 -25.69 3.68 3.61
N ILE A 33 -25.38 2.57 4.28
CA ILE A 33 -24.34 1.62 3.81
C ILE A 33 -24.63 1.14 2.38
N ARG A 34 -25.91 0.91 2.02
CA ARG A 34 -26.29 0.49 0.66
C ARG A 34 -25.99 1.56 -0.39
N SER A 35 -26.33 2.81 -0.12
CA SER A 35 -26.01 3.91 -1.04
C SER A 35 -24.50 4.12 -1.16
N ALA A 36 -23.78 4.04 -0.04
CA ALA A 36 -22.34 4.21 -0.02
C ALA A 36 -21.61 3.07 -0.75
N ALA A 37 -22.09 1.83 -0.64
CA ALA A 37 -21.59 0.68 -1.40
C ALA A 37 -21.89 0.79 -2.90
N ALA A 38 -23.09 1.24 -3.29
CA ALA A 38 -23.44 1.50 -4.69
C ALA A 38 -22.52 2.55 -5.31
N TRP A 39 -22.27 3.66 -4.59
CA TRP A 39 -21.32 4.67 -5.02
C TRP A 39 -19.90 4.13 -5.14
N SER A 40 -19.44 3.32 -4.19
CA SER A 40 -18.14 2.65 -4.29
C SER A 40 -18.03 1.79 -5.56
N ALA A 41 -19.08 1.01 -5.88
CA ALA A 41 -19.12 0.20 -7.09
C ALA A 41 -19.07 1.05 -8.37
N VAL A 42 -19.74 2.21 -8.41
CA VAL A 42 -19.65 3.16 -9.54
C VAL A 42 -18.22 3.66 -9.72
N TRP A 43 -17.54 4.05 -8.64
CA TRP A 43 -16.15 4.51 -8.72
C TRP A 43 -15.19 3.42 -9.20
N ILE A 44 -15.38 2.18 -8.74
CA ILE A 44 -14.58 1.02 -9.19
C ILE A 44 -14.84 0.72 -10.67
N ALA A 45 -16.10 0.71 -11.10
CA ALA A 45 -16.47 0.49 -12.49
C ALA A 45 -15.88 1.58 -13.41
N MET A 46 -15.86 2.82 -12.94
CA MET A 46 -15.27 3.94 -13.68
C MET A 46 -13.75 3.82 -13.79
N ALA A 47 -13.05 3.40 -12.73
CA ALA A 47 -11.62 3.09 -12.81
C ALA A 47 -11.36 1.94 -13.79
N ALA A 48 -12.18 0.89 -13.78
CA ALA A 48 -12.07 -0.21 -14.74
C ALA A 48 -12.33 0.24 -16.19
N ALA A 49 -13.32 1.11 -16.42
CA ALA A 49 -13.57 1.72 -17.72
C ALA A 49 -12.39 2.58 -18.18
N PHE A 50 -11.80 3.36 -17.27
CA PHE A 50 -10.61 4.15 -17.57
C PHE A 50 -9.39 3.28 -17.87
N ALA A 51 -9.26 2.09 -17.29
CA ALA A 51 -8.24 1.13 -17.72
C ALA A 51 -8.39 0.73 -19.20
N GLY A 52 -9.63 0.64 -19.70
CA GLY A 52 -9.92 0.47 -21.12
C GLY A 52 -9.52 1.68 -21.97
N VAL A 53 -9.69 2.90 -21.45
CA VAL A 53 -9.20 4.14 -22.09
C VAL A 53 -7.67 4.16 -22.12
N VAL A 54 -7.01 3.77 -21.03
CA VAL A 54 -5.54 3.62 -20.96
C VAL A 54 -5.05 2.59 -21.97
N TYR A 55 -5.70 1.43 -22.05
CA TYR A 55 -5.39 0.42 -23.07
C TYR A 55 -5.42 1.03 -24.47
N TRP A 56 -6.54 1.67 -24.82
CA TRP A 56 -6.75 2.27 -26.13
C TRP A 56 -5.73 3.37 -26.42
N LEU A 57 -5.46 4.24 -25.45
CA LEU A 57 -4.55 5.38 -25.59
C LEU A 57 -3.11 4.93 -25.86
N TYR A 58 -2.61 3.95 -25.11
CA TYR A 58 -1.24 3.45 -25.26
C TYR A 58 -1.07 2.56 -26.49
N GLU A 59 -2.13 1.88 -26.93
CA GLU A 59 -2.10 1.08 -28.17
C GLU A 59 -2.08 1.98 -29.42
N GLN A 60 -2.86 3.07 -29.42
CA GLN A 60 -2.92 4.00 -30.55
C GLN A 60 -1.73 4.96 -30.62
N HIS A 61 -1.12 5.30 -29.48
CA HIS A 61 -0.02 6.24 -29.41
C HIS A 61 1.21 5.55 -28.80
N PRO A 62 1.86 4.62 -29.55
CA PRO A 62 3.04 3.93 -29.08
C PRO A 62 4.14 4.95 -28.69
N PRO A 63 4.96 4.63 -27.69
CA PRO A 63 5.77 5.60 -26.96
C PRO A 63 6.93 6.11 -27.82
N ARG A 64 6.66 7.09 -28.69
CA ARG A 64 7.71 7.75 -29.48
C ARG A 64 8.31 8.96 -28.77
N LEU A 65 7.66 9.52 -27.74
CA LEU A 65 8.17 10.69 -26.98
C LEU A 65 7.61 10.86 -25.54
N ALA A 66 6.94 9.87 -24.94
CA ALA A 66 6.08 10.11 -23.76
C ALA A 66 6.75 10.07 -22.37
N SER A 67 7.66 9.14 -22.13
CA SER A 67 8.58 9.09 -20.99
C SER A 67 9.55 7.92 -21.25
N ALA A 68 10.73 7.88 -20.62
CA ALA A 68 11.62 6.72 -20.70
C ALA A 68 11.00 5.44 -20.11
N TYR A 69 9.88 5.58 -19.39
CA TYR A 69 9.21 4.54 -18.62
C TYR A 69 7.82 4.17 -19.15
N ALA A 70 7.45 4.68 -20.33
CA ALA A 70 6.14 4.41 -20.89
C ALA A 70 5.97 2.91 -21.19
N ALA A 71 4.79 2.37 -20.86
CA ALA A 71 4.45 0.98 -21.10
C ALA A 71 4.59 0.61 -22.60
N ALA A 72 5.08 -0.60 -22.86
CA ALA A 72 5.39 -1.04 -24.23
C ALA A 72 4.14 -1.38 -25.08
N SER A 73 3.00 -1.66 -24.42
CA SER A 73 1.72 -1.98 -25.06
C SER A 73 0.55 -1.42 -24.26
N GLY A 74 -0.62 -1.30 -24.91
CA GLY A 74 -1.86 -0.93 -24.23
C GLY A 74 -2.24 -1.92 -23.12
N SER A 75 -2.03 -3.22 -23.35
CA SER A 75 -2.28 -4.27 -22.35
C SER A 75 -1.41 -4.10 -21.10
N GLN A 76 -0.13 -3.77 -21.27
CA GLN A 76 0.77 -3.51 -20.15
C GLN A 76 0.33 -2.25 -19.40
N ALA A 77 0.03 -1.15 -20.10
CA ALA A 77 -0.39 0.11 -19.47
C ALA A 77 -1.66 -0.06 -18.63
N ALA A 78 -2.66 -0.78 -19.15
CA ALA A 78 -3.90 -1.03 -18.43
C ALA A 78 -3.69 -1.90 -17.17
N LEU A 79 -2.82 -2.91 -17.25
CA LEU A 79 -2.46 -3.73 -16.09
C LEU A 79 -1.66 -2.94 -15.05
N GLU A 80 -0.73 -2.09 -15.48
CA GLU A 80 0.01 -1.17 -14.60
C GLU A 80 -0.94 -0.21 -13.89
N PHE A 81 -1.85 0.42 -14.63
CA PHE A 81 -2.89 1.29 -14.07
C PHE A 81 -3.77 0.55 -13.05
N LEU A 82 -4.31 -0.62 -13.40
CA LEU A 82 -5.18 -1.39 -12.50
C LEU A 82 -4.44 -1.84 -11.24
N THR A 83 -3.19 -2.28 -11.39
CA THR A 83 -2.38 -2.74 -10.26
C THR A 83 -2.04 -1.57 -9.34
N ALA A 84 -1.61 -0.44 -9.89
CA ALA A 84 -1.36 0.78 -9.12
C ALA A 84 -2.65 1.30 -8.45
N TYR A 85 -3.79 1.24 -9.15
CA TYR A 85 -5.09 1.62 -8.62
C TYR A 85 -5.49 0.74 -7.43
N VAL A 86 -5.42 -0.59 -7.55
CA VAL A 86 -5.82 -1.49 -6.46
C VAL A 86 -4.84 -1.39 -5.29
N LEU A 87 -3.53 -1.26 -5.55
CA LEU A 87 -2.53 -1.03 -4.52
C LEU A 87 -2.85 0.23 -3.72
N GLU A 88 -3.06 1.35 -4.41
CA GLU A 88 -3.41 2.62 -3.78
C GLU A 88 -4.77 2.57 -3.09
N LYS A 89 -5.76 1.91 -3.69
CA LYS A 89 -7.09 1.74 -3.10
C LYS A 89 -7.05 0.91 -1.81
N SER A 90 -6.13 -0.04 -1.75
CA SER A 90 -5.93 -0.88 -0.56
C SER A 90 -5.19 -0.13 0.54
N LEU A 91 -4.17 0.66 0.21
CA LEU A 91 -3.43 1.49 1.17
C LEU A 91 -4.29 2.66 1.70
N SER A 92 -5.13 3.25 0.86
CA SER A 92 -6.02 4.35 1.25
C SER A 92 -7.13 3.96 2.22
N VAL A 93 -7.39 2.66 2.44
CA VAL A 93 -8.26 2.17 3.51
C VAL A 93 -7.70 2.58 4.88
N ASP A 94 -6.40 2.39 5.11
CA ASP A 94 -5.72 2.79 6.35
C ASP A 94 -5.81 4.32 6.53
N ASN A 95 -5.73 5.09 5.44
CA ASN A 95 -5.91 6.55 5.46
C ASN A 95 -7.30 6.95 5.96
N ILE A 96 -8.35 6.24 5.54
CA ILE A 96 -9.73 6.51 5.99
C ILE A 96 -9.87 6.29 7.50
N PHE A 97 -9.25 5.25 8.06
CA PHE A 97 -9.30 4.98 9.50
C PHE A 97 -8.66 6.12 10.30
N VAL A 98 -7.50 6.60 9.87
CA VAL A 98 -6.83 7.72 10.54
C VAL A 98 -7.66 9.01 10.42
N ILE A 99 -8.27 9.28 9.27
CA ILE A 99 -9.18 10.42 9.11
C ILE A 99 -10.38 10.32 10.07
N ALA A 100 -10.98 9.13 10.22
CA ALA A 100 -12.09 8.91 11.15
C ALA A 100 -11.68 9.20 12.60
N LEU A 101 -10.48 8.77 12.98
CA LEU A 101 -9.93 8.99 14.31
C LEU A 101 -9.61 10.46 14.56
N ILE A 102 -9.06 11.17 13.57
CA ILE A 102 -8.86 12.62 13.62
C ILE A 102 -10.18 13.35 13.82
N PHE A 103 -11.24 12.99 13.08
CA PHE A 103 -12.56 13.60 13.24
C PHE A 103 -13.17 13.31 14.60
N SER A 104 -13.01 12.08 15.10
CA SER A 104 -13.47 11.73 16.45
C SER A 104 -12.71 12.49 17.52
N TYR A 105 -11.39 12.62 17.41
CA TYR A 105 -10.56 13.34 18.37
C TYR A 105 -10.91 14.83 18.44
N PHE A 106 -11.05 15.48 17.28
CA PHE A 106 -11.44 16.89 17.21
C PHE A 106 -12.96 17.13 17.34
N ASN A 107 -13.75 16.09 17.60
CA ASN A 107 -15.22 16.14 17.72
C ASN A 107 -15.91 16.86 16.54
N ILE A 108 -15.48 16.57 15.31
CA ILE A 108 -16.02 17.23 14.11
C ILE A 108 -17.41 16.68 13.77
N PRO A 109 -18.48 17.50 13.79
CA PRO A 109 -19.82 17.06 13.46
C PRO A 109 -19.89 16.51 12.04
N ALA A 110 -20.68 15.44 11.83
CA ALA A 110 -20.83 14.78 10.52
C ALA A 110 -21.20 15.75 9.38
N ALA A 111 -22.05 16.74 9.66
CA ALA A 111 -22.44 17.79 8.72
C ALA A 111 -21.27 18.67 8.25
N ARG A 112 -20.13 18.70 8.95
CA ARG A 112 -18.94 19.50 8.60
C ARG A 112 -17.77 18.66 8.09
N GLN A 113 -17.79 17.34 8.30
CA GLN A 113 -16.75 16.43 7.81
C GLN A 113 -16.57 16.51 6.30
N HIS A 114 -17.67 16.67 5.54
CA HIS A 114 -17.61 16.79 4.08
C HIS A 114 -16.70 17.93 3.60
N ARG A 115 -16.66 19.06 4.33
CA ARG A 115 -15.86 20.23 3.97
C ARG A 115 -14.38 19.96 4.19
N VAL A 116 -14.03 19.31 5.31
CA VAL A 116 -12.65 18.89 5.57
C VAL A 116 -12.20 17.85 4.55
N LEU A 117 -13.05 16.86 4.24
CA LEU A 117 -12.75 15.85 3.22
C LEU A 117 -12.59 16.45 1.83
N PHE A 118 -13.37 17.48 1.47
CA PHE A 118 -13.26 18.14 0.17
C PHE A 118 -11.90 18.84 0.00
N TRP A 119 -11.56 19.72 0.94
CA TRP A 119 -10.25 20.40 0.92
C TRP A 119 -9.10 19.40 1.09
N GLY A 120 -9.33 18.36 1.90
CA GLY A 120 -8.47 17.20 2.09
C GLY A 120 -8.12 16.47 0.79
N ILE A 121 -9.12 16.21 -0.05
CA ILE A 121 -8.92 15.55 -1.35
C ILE A 121 -8.16 16.47 -2.29
N LEU A 122 -8.49 17.75 -2.33
CA LEU A 122 -7.83 18.70 -3.23
C LEU A 122 -6.35 18.89 -2.86
N GLY A 123 -6.04 19.02 -1.57
CA GLY A 123 -4.67 19.11 -1.07
C GLY A 123 -3.90 17.81 -1.28
N ALA A 124 -4.49 16.66 -0.96
CA ALA A 124 -3.88 15.35 -1.22
C ALA A 124 -3.53 15.17 -2.70
N VAL A 125 -4.44 15.49 -3.63
CA VAL A 125 -4.16 15.40 -5.08
C VAL A 125 -3.00 16.30 -5.49
N ALA A 126 -2.95 17.54 -4.99
CA ALA A 126 -1.88 18.49 -5.30
C ALA A 126 -0.53 18.04 -4.73
N LEU A 127 -0.49 17.65 -3.45
CA LEU A 127 0.72 17.17 -2.77
C LEU A 127 1.24 15.89 -3.41
N ARG A 128 0.36 14.95 -3.75
CA ARG A 128 0.73 13.73 -4.45
C ARG A 128 1.21 14.00 -5.86
N ALA A 129 0.61 14.93 -6.60
CA ALA A 129 1.17 15.37 -7.88
C ALA A 129 2.64 15.79 -7.69
N ALA A 130 2.90 16.68 -6.73
CA ALA A 130 4.25 17.17 -6.45
C ALA A 130 5.22 16.03 -6.08
N MET A 131 4.81 15.10 -5.21
CA MET A 131 5.63 13.96 -4.82
C MET A 131 5.84 12.94 -5.95
N ILE A 132 4.84 12.70 -6.79
CA ILE A 132 4.93 11.78 -7.93
C ILE A 132 5.89 12.35 -8.98
N PHE A 133 5.65 13.58 -9.45
CA PHE A 133 6.51 14.20 -10.46
C PHE A 133 7.91 14.46 -9.92
N GLY A 134 8.03 14.94 -8.68
CA GLY A 134 9.32 15.11 -8.00
C GLY A 134 10.05 13.78 -7.81
N GLY A 135 9.34 12.73 -7.40
CA GLY A 135 9.88 11.39 -7.20
C GLY A 135 10.38 10.74 -8.48
N VAL A 136 9.63 10.84 -9.58
CA VAL A 136 10.09 10.36 -10.90
C VAL A 136 11.33 11.14 -11.36
N ALA A 137 11.31 12.48 -11.26
CA ALA A 137 12.46 13.31 -11.63
C ALA A 137 13.70 13.00 -10.77
N LEU A 138 13.52 12.67 -9.49
CA LEU A 138 14.58 12.23 -8.60
C LEU A 138 15.14 10.86 -8.99
N LEU A 139 14.28 9.88 -9.30
CA LEU A 139 14.69 8.55 -9.74
C LEU A 139 15.43 8.56 -11.08
N GLU A 140 15.05 9.46 -12.00
CA GLU A 140 15.77 9.67 -13.26
C GLU A 140 17.19 10.20 -13.06
N ARG A 141 17.39 11.04 -12.03
CA ARG A 141 18.70 11.65 -11.74
C ARG A 141 19.56 10.80 -10.81
N PHE A 142 18.94 10.05 -9.91
CA PHE A 142 19.60 9.34 -8.83
C PHE A 142 19.13 7.89 -8.76
N ALA A 143 19.75 7.02 -9.56
CA ALA A 143 19.43 5.59 -9.59
C ALA A 143 19.56 4.91 -8.21
N TRP A 144 20.46 5.39 -7.35
CA TRP A 144 20.63 4.84 -6.00
C TRP A 144 19.42 5.10 -5.08
N LEU A 145 18.57 6.08 -5.41
CA LEU A 145 17.36 6.39 -4.64
C LEU A 145 16.35 5.24 -4.70
N GLU A 146 16.41 4.41 -5.75
CA GLU A 146 15.63 3.18 -5.82
C GLU A 146 15.93 2.22 -4.65
N TYR A 147 17.18 2.17 -4.17
CA TYR A 147 17.52 1.36 -2.98
C TYR A 147 16.94 1.95 -1.69
N VAL A 148 16.90 3.28 -1.58
CA VAL A 148 16.30 3.97 -0.42
C VAL A 148 14.82 3.66 -0.36
N PHE A 149 14.13 3.79 -1.49
CA PHE A 149 12.72 3.46 -1.63
C PHE A 149 12.46 1.98 -1.37
N GLY A 150 13.30 1.09 -1.89
CA GLY A 150 13.21 -0.34 -1.61
C GLY A 150 13.37 -0.66 -0.12
N GLY A 151 14.37 -0.07 0.53
CA GLY A 151 14.61 -0.23 1.97
C GLY A 151 13.46 0.31 2.82
N LEU A 152 12.91 1.47 2.45
CA LEU A 152 11.74 2.05 3.11
C LEU A 152 10.54 1.10 3.03
N LEU A 153 10.25 0.54 1.85
CA LEU A 153 9.15 -0.42 1.69
C LEU A 153 9.32 -1.69 2.52
N ILE A 154 10.55 -2.19 2.68
CA ILE A 154 10.83 -3.33 3.59
C ILE A 154 10.52 -2.95 5.03
N VAL A 155 10.96 -1.76 5.47
CA VAL A 155 10.67 -1.27 6.81
C VAL A 155 9.17 -1.14 7.01
N SER A 156 8.43 -0.57 6.06
CA SER A 156 6.98 -0.40 6.14
C SER A 156 6.25 -1.74 6.12
N ALA A 157 6.69 -2.71 5.31
CA ALA A 157 6.15 -4.07 5.31
C ALA A 157 6.35 -4.77 6.67
N VAL A 158 7.54 -4.66 7.27
CA VAL A 158 7.83 -5.23 8.59
C VAL A 158 7.02 -4.53 9.67
N LYS A 159 6.97 -3.20 9.67
CA LYS A 159 6.18 -2.41 10.61
C LYS A 159 4.71 -2.82 10.53
N LEU A 160 4.13 -2.91 9.33
CA LEU A 160 2.75 -3.32 9.12
C LEU A 160 2.49 -4.79 9.52
N ALA A 161 3.50 -5.66 9.45
CA ALA A 161 3.39 -7.05 9.89
C ALA A 161 3.43 -7.22 11.42
N VAL A 162 4.16 -6.34 12.12
CA VAL A 162 4.46 -6.43 13.56
C VAL A 162 3.54 -5.54 14.39
N SER A 163 3.32 -4.30 13.97
CA SER A 163 2.46 -3.35 14.66
C SER A 163 1.00 -3.58 14.25
N ARG A 164 0.20 -4.17 15.14
CA ARG A 164 -1.25 -4.29 14.95
C ARG A 164 -2.09 -3.40 15.88
N ASP A 165 -1.50 -2.77 16.88
CA ASP A 165 -2.23 -2.02 17.90
C ASP A 165 -1.44 -0.77 18.36
N ASP A 166 -1.05 0.11 17.44
CA ASP A 166 -0.58 1.45 17.83
C ASP A 166 -1.81 2.36 18.00
N GLU A 167 -2.24 2.54 19.24
CA GLU A 167 -3.27 3.50 19.62
C GLU A 167 -2.77 4.91 19.25
N PHE A 168 -3.42 5.55 18.28
CA PHE A 168 -3.05 6.88 17.80
C PHE A 168 -3.29 7.90 18.91
N ASP A 169 -2.22 8.46 19.46
CA ASP A 169 -2.26 9.56 20.43
C ASP A 169 -1.95 10.91 19.73
N PRO A 170 -2.97 11.73 19.43
CA PRO A 170 -2.79 12.99 18.69
C PRO A 170 -2.12 14.08 19.51
N ASP A 171 -2.16 14.04 20.85
CA ASP A 171 -1.58 15.07 21.71
C ASP A 171 -0.04 14.98 21.78
N HIS A 172 0.49 13.83 21.40
CA HIS A 172 1.92 13.62 21.17
C HIS A 172 2.36 13.95 19.74
N ASN A 173 1.42 14.23 18.81
CA ASN A 173 1.77 14.51 17.43
C ASN A 173 2.45 15.90 17.30
N PRO A 174 3.70 15.97 16.81
CA PRO A 174 4.44 17.22 16.67
C PRO A 174 3.73 18.26 15.79
N ILE A 175 2.89 17.80 14.87
CA ILE A 175 2.15 18.67 13.94
C ILE A 175 1.04 19.43 14.67
N VAL A 176 0.30 18.74 15.56
CA VAL A 176 -0.74 19.38 16.39
C VAL A 176 -0.10 20.43 17.31
N ARG A 177 1.06 20.13 17.88
CA ARG A 177 1.82 21.09 18.71
C ARG A 177 2.33 22.28 17.91
N LEU A 178 2.78 22.06 16.68
CA LEU A 178 3.22 23.14 15.79
C LEU A 178 2.07 24.09 15.44
N VAL A 179 0.89 23.57 15.08
CA VAL A 179 -0.27 24.42 14.78
C VAL A 179 -0.74 25.19 16.02
N LYS A 180 -0.84 24.51 17.18
CA LYS A 180 -1.16 25.15 18.48
C LYS A 180 -0.16 26.25 18.86
N ARG A 181 1.08 26.20 18.36
CA ARG A 181 2.12 27.21 18.59
C ARG A 181 2.02 28.39 17.61
N LEU A 182 1.52 28.18 16.40
CA LEU A 182 1.45 29.21 15.35
C LEU A 182 0.16 30.03 15.41
N LEU A 183 -0.96 29.45 15.83
CA LEU A 183 -2.25 30.12 15.94
C LEU A 183 -2.95 29.73 17.26
N PRO A 184 -3.62 30.69 17.94
CA PRO A 184 -4.48 30.36 19.07
C PRO A 184 -5.63 29.46 18.59
N VAL A 185 -5.97 28.44 19.37
CA VAL A 185 -7.03 27.48 19.02
C VAL A 185 -8.31 27.88 19.72
N SER A 186 -9.38 28.13 18.94
CA SER A 186 -10.71 28.39 19.50
C SER A 186 -11.34 27.09 20.00
N THR A 187 -11.81 27.08 21.24
CA THR A 187 -12.70 26.03 21.78
C THR A 187 -14.16 26.26 21.39
N ASP A 188 -14.50 27.49 21.00
CA ASP A 188 -15.87 27.86 20.67
C ASP A 188 -16.20 27.47 19.24
N GLY A 189 -17.09 26.48 19.12
CA GLY A 189 -18.05 26.32 18.04
C GLY A 189 -17.48 26.00 16.65
N VAL A 190 -17.89 24.83 16.12
CA VAL A 190 -17.72 24.46 14.71
C VAL A 190 -18.72 25.25 13.85
N ASN A 191 -18.58 26.58 13.78
CA ASN A 191 -19.40 27.46 12.93
C ASN A 191 -19.18 27.20 11.42
N GLY A 192 -18.31 26.25 11.09
CA GLY A 192 -18.07 25.77 9.74
C GLY A 192 -16.89 26.41 9.06
N GLU A 193 -16.37 27.50 9.62
CA GLU A 193 -15.21 28.20 9.11
C GLU A 193 -13.92 27.58 9.65
N PHE A 194 -12.85 27.63 8.85
CA PHE A 194 -11.53 27.13 9.22
C PHE A 194 -10.79 28.08 10.18
N LEU A 195 -11.11 29.37 10.09
CA LEU A 195 -10.58 30.43 10.94
C LEU A 195 -11.76 31.18 11.53
N THR A 196 -11.64 31.56 12.80
CA THR A 196 -12.65 32.38 13.49
C THR A 196 -11.96 33.60 14.12
N ARG A 197 -12.71 34.68 14.34
CA ARG A 197 -12.20 35.88 15.00
C ARG A 197 -12.59 35.84 16.47
N THR A 198 -11.61 35.74 17.35
CA THR A 198 -11.77 35.81 18.81
C THR A 198 -11.40 37.20 19.32
N VAL A 199 -11.63 37.44 20.61
CA VAL A 199 -11.27 38.71 21.29
C VAL A 199 -9.76 39.00 21.17
N ASP A 200 -8.94 37.95 21.14
CA ASP A 200 -7.47 38.03 21.06
C ASP A 200 -6.92 38.00 19.62
N GLY A 201 -7.78 37.95 18.59
CA GLY A 201 -7.36 37.99 17.19
C GLY A 201 -7.91 36.84 16.34
N LEU A 202 -7.15 36.41 15.34
CA LEU A 202 -7.54 35.30 14.46
C LEU A 202 -7.18 33.97 15.13
N ALA A 203 -8.15 33.06 15.27
CA ALA A 203 -7.96 31.75 15.88
C ALA A 203 -8.26 30.62 14.88
N ALA A 204 -7.48 29.54 14.98
CA ALA A 204 -7.72 28.31 14.25
C ALA A 204 -8.90 27.55 14.86
N THR A 205 -9.82 27.07 14.02
CA THR A 205 -10.92 26.21 14.46
C THR A 205 -10.50 24.73 14.46
N PRO A 206 -11.23 23.85 15.16
CA PRO A 206 -11.01 22.40 15.08
C PRO A 206 -11.06 21.85 13.64
N LEU A 207 -11.82 22.48 12.73
CA LEU A 207 -11.87 22.08 11.32
C LEU A 207 -10.54 22.29 10.60
N LEU A 208 -9.83 23.38 10.90
CA LEU A 208 -8.53 23.67 10.28
C LEU A 208 -7.46 22.73 10.83
N LEU A 209 -7.50 22.49 12.15
CA LEU A 209 -6.62 21.50 12.78
C LEU A 209 -6.84 20.12 12.16
N ALA A 210 -8.09 19.68 12.04
CA ALA A 210 -8.42 18.42 11.39
C ALA A 210 -7.91 18.38 9.94
N LEU A 211 -8.13 19.44 9.14
CA LEU A 211 -7.63 19.51 7.77
C LEU A 211 -6.12 19.38 7.70
N VAL A 212 -5.37 20.15 8.49
CA VAL A 212 -3.89 20.11 8.49
C VAL A 212 -3.38 18.73 8.90
N VAL A 213 -3.98 18.11 9.92
CA VAL A 213 -3.58 16.77 10.36
C VAL A 213 -3.91 15.73 9.29
N VAL A 214 -5.06 15.83 8.61
CA VAL A 214 -5.41 14.94 7.49
C VAL A 214 -4.41 15.07 6.34
N GLU A 215 -4.11 16.28 5.90
CA GLU A 215 -3.15 16.55 4.80
C GLU A 215 -1.75 16.04 5.14
N THR A 216 -1.28 16.32 6.34
CA THR A 216 0.05 15.87 6.77
C THR A 216 0.13 14.37 6.95
N THR A 217 -0.94 13.74 7.42
CA THR A 217 -1.02 12.27 7.49
C THR A 217 -1.03 11.67 6.08
N ASP A 218 -1.71 12.27 5.10
CA ASP A 218 -1.66 11.80 3.71
C ASP A 218 -0.24 11.85 3.13
N VAL A 219 0.52 12.92 3.41
CA VAL A 219 1.94 13.00 3.03
C VAL A 219 2.75 11.89 3.67
N VAL A 220 2.53 11.62 4.96
CA VAL A 220 3.20 10.50 5.65
C VAL A 220 2.84 9.16 5.01
N PHE A 221 1.59 8.94 4.64
CA PHE A 221 1.18 7.71 3.94
C PHE A 221 1.74 7.62 2.53
N ALA A 222 1.88 8.73 1.83
CA ALA A 222 2.46 8.80 0.50
C ALA A 222 3.94 8.41 0.49
N VAL A 223 4.65 8.56 1.62
CA VAL A 223 6.03 8.08 1.78
C VAL A 223 6.11 6.56 1.62
N ASP A 224 5.08 5.82 2.02
CA ASP A 224 5.01 4.36 1.84
C ASP A 224 4.40 3.99 0.48
N SER A 225 3.32 4.68 0.07
CA SER A 225 2.55 4.28 -1.11
C SER A 225 3.18 4.69 -2.44
N ILE A 226 3.83 5.85 -2.52
CA ILE A 226 4.45 6.33 -3.78
C ILE A 226 5.63 5.43 -4.21
N PRO A 227 6.60 5.10 -3.32
CA PRO A 227 7.63 4.12 -3.67
C PRO A 227 7.06 2.78 -4.13
N ALA A 228 6.00 2.30 -3.48
CA ALA A 228 5.35 1.04 -3.85
C ALA A 228 4.78 1.09 -5.26
N VAL A 229 4.10 2.19 -5.60
CA VAL A 229 3.55 2.41 -6.96
C VAL A 229 4.67 2.57 -8.00
N PHE A 230 5.79 3.23 -7.67
CA PHE A 230 6.97 3.28 -8.56
C PHE A 230 7.60 1.92 -8.83
N GLY A 231 7.45 0.97 -7.91
CA GLY A 231 7.80 -0.42 -8.16
C GLY A 231 6.88 -1.16 -9.12
N VAL A 232 5.67 -0.63 -9.36
CA VAL A 232 4.72 -1.13 -10.37
C VAL A 232 5.00 -0.47 -11.72
N THR A 233 4.96 0.87 -11.77
CA THR A 233 5.22 1.65 -12.97
C THR A 233 5.83 3.00 -12.60
N ARG A 234 6.72 3.49 -13.46
CA ARG A 234 7.31 4.84 -13.32
C ARG A 234 6.72 5.83 -14.33
N ASP A 235 5.71 5.42 -15.09
CA ASP A 235 4.98 6.31 -15.97
C ASP A 235 4.17 7.32 -15.13
N PRO A 236 4.52 8.62 -15.13
CA PRO A 236 3.85 9.61 -14.29
C PRO A 236 2.36 9.70 -14.54
N PHE A 237 1.90 9.46 -15.78
CA PHE A 237 0.48 9.50 -16.12
C PHE A 237 -0.26 8.33 -15.49
N LEU A 238 0.28 7.11 -15.58
CA LEU A 238 -0.35 5.94 -14.96
C LEU A 238 -0.38 6.07 -13.43
N VAL A 239 0.76 6.46 -12.82
CA VAL A 239 0.86 6.68 -11.37
C VAL A 239 -0.13 7.74 -10.90
N PHE A 240 -0.17 8.90 -11.56
CA PHE A 240 -1.05 10.00 -11.15
C PHE A 240 -2.54 9.69 -11.34
N THR A 241 -2.91 9.15 -12.50
CA THR A 241 -4.32 8.84 -12.80
C THR A 241 -4.85 7.74 -11.90
N SER A 242 -4.10 6.66 -11.67
CA SER A 242 -4.53 5.57 -10.79
C SER A 242 -4.74 6.05 -9.35
N ASN A 243 -3.87 6.96 -8.90
CA ASN A 243 -3.91 7.52 -7.56
C ASN A 243 -5.12 8.45 -7.36
N ILE A 244 -5.42 9.31 -8.35
CA ILE A 244 -6.64 10.11 -8.34
C ILE A 244 -7.89 9.24 -8.31
N PHE A 245 -7.97 8.21 -9.16
CA PHE A 245 -9.11 7.29 -9.15
C PHE A 245 -9.28 6.58 -7.80
N ALA A 246 -8.18 6.25 -7.12
CA ALA A 246 -8.23 5.68 -5.77
C ALA A 246 -8.82 6.66 -4.75
N ILE A 247 -8.42 7.93 -4.82
CA ILE A 247 -8.82 9.02 -3.91
C ILE A 247 -10.26 9.50 -4.13
N LEU A 248 -10.71 9.68 -5.38
CA LEU A 248 -12.03 10.24 -5.69
C LEU A 248 -13.19 9.41 -5.09
N GLY A 249 -13.00 8.11 -4.93
CA GLY A 249 -13.97 7.21 -4.29
C GLY A 249 -13.85 7.07 -2.76
N LEU A 250 -13.04 7.89 -2.07
CA LEU A 250 -12.81 7.73 -0.62
C LEU A 250 -13.96 8.24 0.24
N ARG A 251 -14.69 9.29 -0.20
CA ARG A 251 -15.81 9.85 0.58
C ARG A 251 -16.93 8.83 0.77
N SER A 252 -17.32 8.12 -0.29
CA SER A 252 -18.33 7.05 -0.19
C SER A 252 -17.79 5.87 0.64
N LEU A 253 -16.50 5.56 0.51
CA LEU A 253 -15.89 4.45 1.23
C LEU A 253 -15.80 4.70 2.74
N TYR A 254 -15.54 5.94 3.19
CA TYR A 254 -15.55 6.33 4.60
C TYR A 254 -16.85 5.91 5.31
N PHE A 255 -18.00 6.18 4.70
CA PHE A 255 -19.29 5.83 5.28
C PHE A 255 -19.60 4.32 5.23
N VAL A 256 -19.00 3.56 4.30
CA VAL A 256 -19.07 2.09 4.29
C VAL A 256 -18.17 1.51 5.38
N LEU A 257 -16.94 2.04 5.53
CA LEU A 257 -15.91 1.50 6.42
C LEU A 257 -16.19 1.75 7.90
N ALA A 258 -16.82 2.88 8.24
CA ALA A 258 -17.23 3.16 9.62
C ALA A 258 -18.11 2.04 10.22
N GLY A 259 -18.81 1.25 9.38
CA GLY A 259 -19.60 0.08 9.80
C GLY A 259 -18.93 -1.29 9.59
N MET A 260 -17.68 -1.35 9.10
CA MET A 260 -17.01 -2.59 8.70
C MET A 260 -15.59 -2.74 9.28
N LEU A 261 -15.26 -2.00 10.35
CA LEU A 261 -13.92 -1.89 10.95
C LEU A 261 -13.23 -3.25 11.16
N ASP A 262 -13.97 -4.30 11.52
CA ASP A 262 -13.39 -5.62 11.86
C ASP A 262 -13.12 -6.56 10.67
N ARG A 263 -13.52 -6.21 9.43
CA ARG A 263 -13.55 -7.15 8.28
C ARG A 263 -12.30 -7.21 7.41
N PHE A 264 -11.37 -6.26 7.56
CA PHE A 264 -10.27 -6.07 6.59
C PHE A 264 -8.94 -6.76 6.95
N ARG A 265 -8.92 -7.66 7.95
CA ARG A 265 -7.69 -8.30 8.45
C ARG A 265 -6.84 -9.00 7.37
N TYR A 266 -7.49 -9.55 6.34
CA TYR A 266 -6.79 -10.27 5.26
C TYR A 266 -6.24 -9.34 4.16
N LEU A 267 -6.77 -8.11 4.02
CA LEU A 267 -6.26 -7.13 3.06
C LEU A 267 -4.89 -6.58 3.51
N GLN A 268 -4.74 -6.34 4.82
CA GLN A 268 -3.45 -5.96 5.42
C GLN A 268 -2.36 -7.01 5.17
N ALA A 269 -2.70 -8.30 5.21
CA ALA A 269 -1.74 -9.36 4.92
C ALA A 269 -1.25 -9.32 3.46
N SER A 270 -2.14 -9.06 2.49
CA SER A 270 -1.75 -8.86 1.09
C SER A 270 -0.83 -7.65 0.93
N LEU A 271 -1.14 -6.54 1.61
CA LEU A 271 -0.32 -5.32 1.57
C LEU A 271 1.10 -5.56 2.11
N VAL A 272 1.25 -6.25 3.24
CA VAL A 272 2.57 -6.64 3.79
C VAL A 272 3.39 -7.42 2.75
N VAL A 273 2.78 -8.40 2.10
CA VAL A 273 3.46 -9.22 1.08
C VAL A 273 3.85 -8.40 -0.14
N ILE A 274 2.96 -7.51 -0.60
CA ILE A 274 3.21 -6.66 -1.77
C ILE A 274 4.33 -5.65 -1.47
N LEU A 275 4.27 -4.94 -0.34
CA LEU A 275 5.30 -3.98 0.07
C LEU A 275 6.65 -4.68 0.22
N GLY A 276 6.68 -5.86 0.86
CA GLY A 276 7.90 -6.67 0.97
C GLY A 276 8.46 -7.09 -0.39
N PHE A 277 7.61 -7.60 -1.27
CA PHE A 277 8.00 -8.00 -2.63
C PHE A 277 8.53 -6.82 -3.45
N VAL A 278 7.83 -5.69 -3.47
CA VAL A 278 8.24 -4.49 -4.20
C VAL A 278 9.54 -3.92 -3.61
N GLY A 279 9.67 -3.90 -2.28
CA GLY A 279 10.91 -3.48 -1.62
C GLY A 279 12.11 -4.33 -2.03
N VAL A 280 11.96 -5.66 -2.04
CA VAL A 280 13.01 -6.58 -2.53
C VAL A 280 13.31 -6.33 -4.00
N LYS A 281 12.28 -6.18 -4.85
CA LYS A 281 12.45 -5.88 -6.28
C LYS A 281 13.30 -4.62 -6.48
N MET A 282 12.98 -3.54 -5.78
CA MET A 282 13.69 -2.27 -5.89
C MET A 282 15.14 -2.39 -5.39
N LEU A 283 15.36 -3.11 -4.30
CA LEU A 283 16.71 -3.40 -3.81
C LEU A 283 17.52 -4.29 -4.77
N ALA A 284 16.86 -5.15 -5.54
CA ALA A 284 17.47 -6.02 -6.53
C ALA A 284 17.65 -5.36 -7.90
N ALA A 285 17.15 -4.15 -8.13
CA ALA A 285 16.93 -3.57 -9.46
C ALA A 285 18.16 -3.57 -10.39
N HIS A 286 19.36 -3.34 -9.84
CA HIS A 286 20.60 -3.24 -10.62
C HIS A 286 21.33 -4.59 -10.79
N VAL A 287 20.97 -5.59 -9.98
CA VAL A 287 21.60 -6.91 -10.03
C VAL A 287 20.71 -7.88 -10.81
N PHE A 288 19.40 -7.84 -10.55
CA PHE A 288 18.39 -8.69 -11.17
C PHE A 288 17.13 -7.87 -11.47
N PRO A 289 17.08 -7.23 -12.66
CA PRO A 289 15.91 -6.47 -13.07
C PRO A 289 14.73 -7.42 -13.29
N ILE A 290 13.77 -7.41 -12.36
CA ILE A 290 12.53 -8.16 -12.50
C ILE A 290 11.62 -7.42 -13.49
N PRO A 291 11.16 -8.05 -14.57
CA PRO A 291 10.24 -7.42 -15.51
C PRO A 291 8.97 -6.91 -14.81
N ASN A 292 8.49 -5.74 -15.22
CA ASN A 292 7.26 -5.16 -14.67
C ASN A 292 6.07 -6.10 -14.84
N SER A 293 5.94 -6.78 -15.99
CA SER A 293 4.90 -7.79 -16.24
C SER A 293 4.89 -8.94 -15.22
N ALA A 294 6.07 -9.47 -14.86
CA ALA A 294 6.19 -10.51 -13.83
C ALA A 294 5.79 -9.96 -12.44
N SER A 295 6.18 -8.72 -12.14
CA SER A 295 5.83 -8.03 -10.89
C SER A 295 4.31 -7.82 -10.79
N LEU A 296 3.69 -7.37 -11.88
CA LEU A 296 2.24 -7.20 -12.00
C LEU A 296 1.50 -8.52 -11.76
N GLY A 297 2.01 -9.62 -12.33
CA GLY A 297 1.44 -10.95 -12.11
C GLY A 297 1.47 -11.36 -10.63
N VAL A 298 2.59 -11.15 -9.94
CA VAL A 298 2.73 -11.44 -8.50
C VAL A 298 1.79 -10.56 -7.67
N ILE A 299 1.80 -9.25 -7.88
CA ILE A 299 0.98 -8.31 -7.12
C ILE A 299 -0.51 -8.60 -7.35
N GLY A 300 -0.92 -8.77 -8.62
CA GLY A 300 -2.29 -9.13 -8.98
C GLY A 300 -2.73 -10.45 -8.35
N ALA A 301 -1.88 -11.47 -8.34
CA ALA A 301 -2.18 -12.76 -7.71
C ALA A 301 -2.33 -12.63 -6.18
N VAL A 302 -1.45 -11.88 -5.51
CA VAL A 302 -1.52 -11.65 -4.05
C VAL A 302 -2.77 -10.86 -3.66
N LEU A 303 -3.13 -9.84 -4.45
CA LEU A 303 -4.36 -9.08 -4.25
C LEU A 303 -5.60 -9.95 -4.48
N ALA A 304 -5.64 -10.72 -5.57
CA ALA A 304 -6.74 -11.63 -5.87
C ALA A 304 -6.90 -12.69 -4.77
N ALA A 305 -5.80 -13.30 -4.33
CA ALA A 305 -5.81 -14.26 -3.23
C ALA A 305 -6.32 -13.63 -1.92
N GLY A 306 -5.88 -12.40 -1.61
CA GLY A 306 -6.36 -11.66 -0.43
C GLY A 306 -7.86 -11.37 -0.50
N MET A 307 -8.33 -10.85 -1.63
CA MET A 307 -9.75 -10.56 -1.87
C MET A 307 -10.61 -11.82 -1.76
N LEU A 308 -10.24 -12.90 -2.46
CA LEU A 308 -10.98 -14.17 -2.45
C LEU A 308 -11.00 -14.80 -1.05
N SER A 309 -9.86 -14.76 -0.34
CA SER A 309 -9.75 -15.26 1.03
C SER A 309 -10.64 -14.47 1.98
N SER A 310 -10.68 -13.14 1.84
CA SER A 310 -11.56 -12.26 2.61
C SER A 310 -13.04 -12.59 2.39
N LEU A 311 -13.45 -12.81 1.14
CA LEU A 311 -14.84 -13.17 0.80
C LEU A 311 -15.25 -14.57 1.28
N TYR A 312 -14.31 -15.53 1.25
CA TYR A 312 -14.57 -16.90 1.66
C TYR A 312 -14.73 -17.04 3.18
N VAL A 313 -13.85 -16.40 3.95
CA VAL A 313 -13.85 -16.48 5.42
C VAL A 313 -15.04 -15.71 6.02
N ASP A 314 -15.39 -14.56 5.46
CA ASP A 314 -16.51 -13.75 5.98
C ASP A 314 -17.87 -14.46 5.83
N ARG A 315 -18.03 -15.31 4.80
CA ARG A 315 -19.20 -16.19 4.63
C ARG A 315 -19.25 -17.35 5.63
N ARG A 316 -18.10 -17.87 6.08
CA ARG A 316 -18.02 -18.97 7.08
C ARG A 316 -18.33 -18.48 8.48
N VAL A 317 -17.76 -17.34 8.89
CA VAL A 317 -17.96 -16.76 10.23
C VAL A 317 -19.41 -16.31 10.45
N GLN A 318 -20.12 -15.86 9.40
CA GLN A 318 -21.56 -15.58 9.49
C GLN A 318 -22.42 -16.85 9.54
N ARG A 319 -21.98 -17.96 8.91
CA ARG A 319 -22.72 -19.21 8.86
C ARG A 319 -22.64 -20.03 10.15
N ASP A 320 -21.55 -19.87 10.91
CA ASP A 320 -21.30 -20.61 12.16
C ASP A 320 -21.74 -19.84 13.43
N ARG A 321 -22.42 -18.67 13.31
CA ARG A 321 -23.14 -18.03 14.43
C ARG A 321 -24.47 -18.74 14.71
N LEU A 322 -24.39 -19.99 15.18
CA LEU A 322 -25.43 -20.61 16.00
C LEU A 322 -25.32 -20.08 17.44
N PRO A 323 -26.41 -20.01 18.23
CA PRO A 323 -26.38 -19.45 19.59
C PRO A 323 -25.40 -20.21 20.50
N PRO A 324 -24.83 -19.54 21.52
CA PRO A 324 -23.63 -20.03 22.20
C PRO A 324 -23.89 -21.32 22.99
N PRO A 325 -22.99 -22.32 22.92
CA PRO A 325 -22.88 -23.30 24.00
C PRO A 325 -22.31 -22.59 25.22
N THR A 326 -23.00 -22.79 26.35
CA THR A 326 -22.57 -22.39 27.68
C THR A 326 -21.17 -22.90 28.01
N ALA A 327 -20.36 -22.00 28.61
CA ALA A 327 -19.25 -22.26 29.52
C ALA A 327 -18.22 -23.35 29.12
N GLU A 328 -17.05 -22.91 28.65
CA GLU A 328 -15.74 -23.09 29.30
C GLU A 328 -14.64 -22.79 28.26
N SER A 329 -13.78 -21.80 28.55
CA SER A 329 -12.62 -21.47 27.73
C SER A 329 -11.37 -22.06 28.36
N PRO A 330 -10.65 -23.00 27.71
CA PRO A 330 -9.29 -23.31 28.11
C PRO A 330 -8.35 -22.26 27.53
N ALA A 331 -7.66 -21.56 28.42
CA ALA A 331 -6.59 -20.64 28.12
C ALA A 331 -5.44 -21.33 27.36
N GLY A 332 -4.83 -20.62 26.40
CA GLY A 332 -3.51 -20.99 25.85
C GLY A 332 -3.41 -21.30 24.36
N SER A 333 -4.24 -20.72 23.48
CA SER A 333 -3.95 -20.73 22.04
C SER A 333 -3.38 -19.38 21.61
N THR A 334 -2.10 -19.35 21.20
CA THR A 334 -1.59 -18.22 20.40
C THR A 334 -2.55 -18.01 19.22
N PRO A 335 -3.06 -16.78 18.99
CA PRO A 335 -4.05 -16.55 17.95
C PRO A 335 -3.48 -17.02 16.61
N ILE A 336 -4.28 -17.73 15.82
CA ILE A 336 -3.91 -18.27 14.50
C ILE A 336 -3.24 -17.19 13.62
N ALA A 337 -3.64 -15.93 13.82
CA ALA A 337 -3.06 -14.75 13.19
C ALA A 337 -1.58 -14.49 13.53
N ALA A 338 -1.13 -14.76 14.77
CA ALA A 338 0.27 -14.57 15.19
C ALA A 338 1.19 -15.63 14.56
N ARG A 339 0.70 -16.88 14.43
CA ARG A 339 1.42 -17.93 13.71
C ARG A 339 1.57 -17.60 12.23
N PHE A 340 0.51 -17.09 11.60
CA PHE A 340 0.55 -16.69 10.19
C PHE A 340 1.48 -15.49 9.96
N ALA A 341 1.43 -14.46 10.81
CA ALA A 341 2.32 -13.31 10.71
C ALA A 341 3.80 -13.70 10.83
N LYS A 342 4.13 -14.56 11.81
CA LYS A 342 5.48 -15.12 11.97
C LYS A 342 5.93 -15.88 10.71
N GLN A 343 5.04 -16.69 10.12
CA GLN A 343 5.31 -17.43 8.89
C GLN A 343 5.56 -16.51 7.70
N VAL A 344 4.80 -15.42 7.56
CA VAL A 344 5.00 -14.42 6.49
C VAL A 344 6.32 -13.68 6.65
N VAL A 345 6.66 -13.23 7.87
CA VAL A 345 7.94 -12.55 8.15
C VAL A 345 9.13 -13.47 7.84
N ILE A 346 9.05 -14.73 8.27
CA ILE A 346 10.09 -15.74 8.00
C ILE A 346 10.16 -16.10 6.51
N ALA A 347 9.02 -16.13 5.81
CA ALA A 347 8.96 -16.33 4.36
C ALA A 347 9.63 -15.17 3.59
N LEU A 348 9.37 -13.92 3.98
CA LEU A 348 9.96 -12.74 3.34
C LEU A 348 11.46 -12.65 3.60
N LEU A 349 11.90 -12.80 4.86
CA LEU A 349 13.32 -12.79 5.22
C LEU A 349 14.10 -13.94 4.57
N GLY A 350 13.55 -15.15 4.67
CA GLY A 350 14.17 -16.35 4.10
C GLY A 350 14.15 -16.35 2.57
N GLY A 351 13.06 -15.89 1.95
CA GLY A 351 12.94 -15.72 0.51
C GLY A 351 13.88 -14.65 -0.04
N ALA A 352 13.98 -13.49 0.59
CA ALA A 352 14.92 -12.43 0.22
C ALA A 352 16.37 -12.92 0.31
N THR A 353 16.71 -13.63 1.39
CA THR A 353 18.06 -14.20 1.57
C THR A 353 18.36 -15.30 0.53
N LEU A 354 17.38 -16.13 0.17
CA LEU A 354 17.53 -17.14 -0.89
C LEU A 354 17.76 -16.52 -2.25
N ILE A 355 16.99 -15.49 -2.60
CA ILE A 355 17.16 -14.75 -3.84
C ILE A 355 18.59 -14.21 -3.85
N VAL A 356 18.98 -13.37 -2.90
CA VAL A 356 20.35 -12.82 -2.81
C VAL A 356 21.43 -13.90 -2.90
N GLY A 357 21.25 -15.05 -2.22
CA GLY A 357 22.17 -16.17 -2.32
C GLY A 357 22.27 -16.78 -3.73
N ALA A 358 21.14 -17.00 -4.40
CA ALA A 358 21.09 -17.54 -5.77
C ALA A 358 21.71 -16.58 -6.79
N LEU A 359 21.45 -15.29 -6.58
CA LEU A 359 21.97 -14.19 -7.37
C LEU A 359 23.49 -14.05 -7.28
N LEU A 360 24.09 -14.47 -6.17
CA LEU A 360 25.54 -14.40 -5.92
C LEU A 360 26.31 -15.67 -6.33
N ILE A 361 25.64 -16.73 -6.83
CA ILE A 361 26.30 -17.95 -7.32
C ILE A 361 27.26 -17.70 -8.51
N PRO A 362 26.92 -16.83 -9.50
CA PRO A 362 27.80 -16.57 -10.64
C PRO A 362 29.03 -15.72 -10.30
N LEU A 363 29.05 -15.06 -9.15
CA LEU A 363 30.14 -14.19 -8.69
C LEU A 363 31.11 -15.01 -7.81
N PRO A 364 32.43 -14.77 -7.88
CA PRO A 364 33.39 -15.38 -6.95
C PRO A 364 33.18 -14.78 -5.55
N GLY A 365 32.24 -15.35 -4.80
CA GLY A 365 31.81 -14.87 -3.49
C GLY A 365 30.97 -15.91 -2.73
N PRO A 366 30.55 -15.61 -1.48
CA PRO A 366 29.90 -16.56 -0.58
C PRO A 366 28.43 -16.84 -0.93
N GLY A 367 28.01 -16.75 -2.20
CA GLY A 367 26.61 -16.91 -2.62
C GLY A 367 25.98 -18.23 -2.18
N SER A 368 26.74 -19.33 -2.22
CA SER A 368 26.30 -20.64 -1.74
C SER A 368 26.05 -20.68 -0.22
N LEU A 369 26.80 -19.91 0.57
CA LEU A 369 26.59 -19.77 2.02
C LEU A 369 25.35 -18.95 2.34
N ILE A 370 25.14 -17.86 1.60
CA ILE A 370 23.96 -17.00 1.76
C ILE A 370 22.69 -17.76 1.38
N LEU A 371 22.75 -18.57 0.31
CA LEU A 371 21.65 -19.44 -0.08
C LEU A 371 21.33 -20.49 0.99
N ALA A 372 22.36 -21.07 1.62
CA ALA A 372 22.17 -21.97 2.75
C ALA A 372 21.56 -21.26 3.98
N CYS A 373 21.94 -19.99 4.24
CA CYS A 373 21.33 -19.16 5.28
C CYS A 373 19.86 -18.87 5.00
N GLY A 374 19.48 -18.53 3.76
CA GLY A 374 18.09 -18.30 3.38
C GLY A 374 17.22 -19.55 3.55
N LEU A 375 17.73 -20.72 3.13
CA LEU A 375 17.07 -22.01 3.36
C LEU A 375 16.97 -22.36 4.85
N ALA A 376 17.97 -21.99 5.66
CA ALA A 376 17.93 -22.20 7.10
C ALA A 376 16.89 -21.31 7.80
N ILE A 377 16.75 -20.05 7.38
CA ILE A 377 15.72 -19.13 7.87
C ILE A 377 14.33 -19.68 7.52
N LEU A 378 14.09 -20.07 6.26
CA LEU A 378 12.82 -20.68 5.86
C LEU A 378 12.55 -22.00 6.61
N GLY A 379 13.59 -22.80 6.87
CA GLY A 379 13.49 -24.08 7.56
C GLY A 379 12.99 -24.00 9.01
N VAL A 380 12.94 -22.81 9.61
CA VAL A 380 12.36 -22.60 10.95
C VAL A 380 10.87 -22.89 10.97
N GLU A 381 10.14 -22.48 9.92
CA GLU A 381 8.67 -22.63 9.83
C GLU A 381 8.22 -23.58 8.71
N PHE A 382 9.01 -23.71 7.63
CA PHE A 382 8.61 -24.47 6.45
C PHE A 382 9.36 -25.81 6.36
N VAL A 383 8.62 -26.91 6.46
CA VAL A 383 9.18 -28.29 6.47
C VAL A 383 9.92 -28.61 5.17
N TRP A 384 9.40 -28.18 4.02
CA TRP A 384 10.04 -28.42 2.72
C TRP A 384 11.43 -27.78 2.61
N ALA A 385 11.62 -26.60 3.21
CA ALA A 385 12.90 -25.90 3.21
C ALA A 385 13.91 -26.63 4.11
N ARG A 386 13.43 -27.18 5.24
CA ARG A 386 14.25 -28.02 6.14
C ARG A 386 14.74 -29.28 5.44
N ASP A 387 13.87 -29.95 4.69
CA ASP A 387 14.22 -31.16 3.93
C ASP A 387 15.25 -30.89 2.83
N TRP A 388 15.11 -29.76 2.12
CA TRP A 388 16.06 -29.33 1.11
C TRP A 388 17.43 -28.98 1.70
N LEU A 389 17.47 -28.25 2.83
CA LEU A 389 18.71 -27.94 3.54
C LEU A 389 19.45 -29.23 3.97
N GLN A 390 18.70 -30.25 4.42
CA GLN A 390 19.28 -31.54 4.79
C GLN A 390 19.83 -32.32 3.59
N ARG A 391 19.19 -32.24 2.42
CA ARG A 391 19.71 -32.83 1.17
C ARG A 391 21.03 -32.18 0.75
N LEU A 392 21.10 -30.84 0.79
CA LEU A 392 22.33 -30.09 0.47
C LEU A 392 23.49 -30.42 1.43
N ARG A 393 23.22 -30.52 2.74
CA ARG A 393 24.23 -30.91 3.74
C ARG A 393 24.74 -32.34 3.57
N ARG A 394 23.93 -33.26 3.04
CA ARG A 394 24.34 -34.64 2.73
C ARG A 394 25.22 -34.68 1.49
N PHE A 395 24.86 -33.93 0.45
CA PHE A 395 25.64 -33.82 -0.78
C PHE A 395 27.03 -33.18 -0.55
N GLY A 396 27.11 -32.13 0.28
CA GLY A 396 28.40 -31.53 0.64
C GLY A 396 29.33 -32.49 1.39
N ARG A 397 28.79 -33.31 2.30
CA ARG A 397 29.58 -34.31 3.03
C ARG A 397 30.11 -35.44 2.13
N SER A 398 29.36 -35.84 1.10
CA SER A 398 29.84 -36.86 0.15
C SER A 398 30.99 -36.38 -0.74
N LEU A 399 31.07 -35.06 -1.01
CA LEU A 399 32.20 -34.47 -1.75
C LEU A 399 33.44 -34.34 -0.87
N ALA A 400 33.30 -33.91 0.38
CA ALA A 400 34.39 -33.84 1.34
C ALA A 400 34.96 -35.23 1.70
N GLY A 401 34.12 -36.27 1.73
CA GLY A 401 34.55 -37.65 2.00
C GLY A 401 35.40 -38.27 0.88
N LYS A 402 35.18 -37.89 -0.39
CA LYS A 402 35.95 -38.39 -1.54
C LYS A 402 37.35 -37.76 -1.68
N GLN A 403 37.62 -36.63 -1.02
CA GLN A 403 38.95 -36.00 -1.01
C GLN A 403 39.90 -36.59 0.05
N ASN A 404 39.38 -37.39 1.00
CA ASN A 404 40.14 -37.99 2.09
C ASN A 404 40.45 -39.48 1.90
N GLU A 405 40.22 -40.05 0.71
CA GLU A 405 40.70 -41.40 0.39
C GLU A 405 42.23 -41.33 0.14
N PRO A 406 43.06 -42.05 0.91
CA PRO A 406 44.50 -42.09 0.67
C PRO A 406 44.78 -42.69 -0.71
N SER A 407 45.64 -42.01 -1.48
CA SER A 407 46.09 -42.47 -2.80
C SER A 407 46.66 -43.89 -2.69
N PRO A 408 46.35 -44.80 -3.63
CA PRO A 408 46.97 -46.12 -3.63
C PRO A 408 48.49 -45.98 -3.75
N PRO A 409 49.30 -46.79 -3.04
CA PRO A 409 50.74 -46.68 -3.10
C PRO A 409 51.23 -46.92 -4.53
N GLU A 410 52.00 -45.96 -5.06
CA GLU A 410 52.73 -46.13 -6.31
C GLU A 410 53.83 -47.17 -6.11
N GLY A 411 53.80 -48.23 -6.93
CA GLY A 411 54.95 -49.10 -7.18
C GLY A 411 54.67 -50.60 -6.99
N MET A 412 54.54 -51.30 -8.12
CA MET A 412 55.37 -52.47 -8.47
C MET A 412 55.60 -52.48 -9.97
#